data_AF-A0AA42Z1J8-F1
#
_entry.id   AF-A0AA42Z1J8-F1
#
_cell.length_a   1.000
_cell.length_b   1.000
_cell.length_c   1.000
_cell.angle_alpha   90.00
_cell.angle_beta   90.00
_cell.angle_gamma   90.00
#
_symmetry.space_group_name_H-M   'P 1'
#
loop_
_entity.id
_entity.type
_entity.pdbx_description
1 polymer ?
#
loop_
_entity_poly.entity_id
_entity_poly.type
_entity_poly.pdbx_seq_one_letter_code
_entity_poly.pdbx_strand_id
1 'polypeptide(L)'
;MLVTDFAERKTRFGLLRLLHPTDCVLDRMAAYIHWSDTESLEQALLVARSQPIDIERIAAWADAEGGSEQCAEFSKRYDERP
;
A
#
# COMPACT_ATOMS: atom_id res chain seq x y z
N MET A 1 -11.45 5.86 6.20
CA MET A 1 -11.52 5.69 4.73
C MET A 1 -12.51 4.58 4.41
N LEU A 2 -13.54 4.84 3.58
CA LEU A 2 -14.46 3.79 3.09
C LEU A 2 -14.01 3.39 1.69
N VAL A 3 -13.74 2.10 1.46
CA VAL A 3 -13.40 1.59 0.12
C VAL A 3 -14.68 1.38 -0.66
N THR A 4 -14.90 2.18 -1.70
CA THR A 4 -16.08 2.10 -2.58
C THR A 4 -15.78 1.56 -3.96
N ASP A 5 -14.49 1.49 -4.32
CA ASP A 5 -14.01 1.02 -5.62
C ASP A 5 -13.13 -0.23 -5.43
N PHE A 6 -13.29 -1.22 -6.30
CA PHE A 6 -12.64 -2.53 -6.19
C PHE A 6 -12.14 -2.99 -7.55
N ALA A 7 -10.97 -3.63 -7.56
CA ALA A 7 -10.47 -4.32 -8.75
C ALA A 7 -11.27 -5.61 -8.99
N GLU A 8 -11.60 -5.91 -10.25
CA GLU A 8 -12.36 -7.11 -10.61
C GLU A 8 -11.54 -8.05 -11.50
N ARG A 9 -11.55 -9.35 -11.20
CA ARG A 9 -10.92 -10.42 -11.98
C ARG A 9 -11.93 -11.50 -12.31
N LYS A 10 -12.19 -11.73 -13.60
CA LYS A 10 -13.00 -12.87 -14.04
C LYS A 10 -12.19 -14.17 -13.94
N THR A 11 -12.79 -15.18 -13.34
CA THR A 11 -12.22 -16.52 -13.20
C THR A 11 -13.23 -17.56 -13.68
N ARG A 12 -12.79 -18.82 -13.84
CA ARG A 12 -13.69 -19.95 -14.16
C ARG A 12 -14.77 -20.21 -13.09
N PHE A 13 -14.60 -19.66 -11.89
CA PHE A 13 -15.51 -19.82 -10.75
C PHE A 13 -16.41 -18.59 -10.53
N GLY A 14 -16.27 -17.54 -11.35
CA GLY A 14 -17.02 -16.29 -11.22
C GLY A 14 -16.13 -15.05 -11.14
N LEU A 15 -16.74 -13.93 -10.75
CA LEU A 15 -16.08 -12.63 -10.62
C LEU A 15 -15.48 -12.49 -9.21
N LEU A 16 -14.17 -12.28 -9.14
CA LEU A 16 -13.45 -11.99 -7.91
C LEU A 16 -13.28 -10.47 -7.77
N ARG A 17 -13.68 -9.91 -6.63
CA ARG A 17 -13.43 -8.52 -6.25
C ARG A 17 -12.25 -8.45 -5.29
N LEU A 18 -11.32 -7.55 -5.55
CA LEU A 18 -10.08 -7.36 -4.82
C LEU A 18 -9.89 -5.88 -4.49
N LEU A 19 -9.13 -5.60 -3.44
CA LEU A 19 -8.62 -4.26 -3.19
C LEU A 19 -7.64 -3.87 -4.31
N HIS A 20 -7.56 -2.58 -4.62
CA HIS A 20 -6.49 -2.10 -5.49
C HIS A 20 -5.14 -2.28 -4.81
N PRO A 21 -4.06 -2.45 -5.59
CA PRO A 21 -2.71 -2.57 -5.04
C PRO A 21 -2.34 -1.40 -4.13
N THR A 22 -2.76 -0.17 -4.46
CA THR A 22 -2.54 1.00 -3.61
C THR A 22 -3.27 0.90 -2.28
N ASP A 23 -4.55 0.48 -2.26
CA ASP A 23 -5.29 0.30 -1.01
C ASP A 23 -4.66 -0.79 -0.13
N CYS A 24 -4.14 -1.84 -0.76
CA CYS A 24 -3.40 -2.92 -0.12
C CYS A 24 -2.09 -2.43 0.55
N VAL A 25 -1.42 -1.45 -0.06
CA VAL A 25 -0.22 -0.79 0.49
C VAL A 25 -0.59 0.16 1.62
N LEU A 26 -1.65 0.96 1.47
CA LEU A 26 -2.12 1.90 2.51
C LEU A 26 -2.50 1.17 3.80
N ASP A 27 -3.19 0.03 3.70
CA ASP A 27 -3.57 -0.79 4.86
C ASP A 27 -2.35 -1.28 5.66
N ARG A 28 -1.30 -1.71 4.95
CA ARG A 28 -0.02 -2.14 5.56
C ARG A 28 0.78 -0.97 6.11
N MET A 29 0.78 0.17 5.41
CA MET A 29 1.40 1.40 5.89
C MET A 29 0.72 1.90 7.16
N ALA A 30 -0.60 1.72 7.32
CA ALA A 30 -1.30 2.07 8.56
C ALA A 30 -0.80 1.27 9.76
N ALA A 31 -0.61 -0.04 9.61
CA ALA A 31 -0.03 -0.87 10.66
C ALA A 31 1.40 -0.42 11.02
N TYR A 32 2.21 -0.08 10.02
CA TYR A 32 3.56 0.42 10.26
C TYR A 32 3.57 1.81 10.92
N ILE A 33 2.70 2.73 10.50
CA ILE A 33 2.63 4.08 11.08
C ILE A 33 2.16 4.04 12.53
N HIS A 34 1.09 3.29 12.82
CA HIS A 34 0.44 3.29 14.14
C HIS A 34 1.06 2.33 15.14
N TRP A 35 1.72 1.26 14.68
CA TRP A 35 2.28 0.22 15.56
C TRP A 35 3.77 -0.04 15.35
N SER A 36 4.44 0.73 14.49
CA SER A 36 5.85 0.51 14.11
C SER A 36 6.13 -0.91 13.61
N ASP A 37 5.12 -1.56 13.02
CA ASP A 37 5.23 -2.93 12.52
C ASP A 37 6.06 -3.00 11.23
N THR A 38 7.34 -3.33 11.37
CA THR A 38 8.28 -3.42 10.26
C THR A 38 7.93 -4.54 9.27
N GLU A 39 7.26 -5.61 9.70
CA GLU A 39 6.84 -6.68 8.78
C GLU A 39 5.77 -6.17 7.81
N SER A 40 4.87 -5.31 8.29
CA SER A 40 3.89 -4.65 7.44
C SER A 40 4.56 -3.75 6.40
N LEU A 41 5.65 -3.05 6.75
CA LEU A 41 6.45 -2.28 5.79
C LEU A 41 7.07 -3.18 4.70
N GLU A 42 7.66 -4.33 5.09
CA GLU A 42 8.20 -5.28 4.11
C GLU A 42 7.12 -5.75 3.13
N GLN A 43 5.94 -6.10 3.64
CA GLN A 43 4.83 -6.53 2.79
C GLN A 43 4.32 -5.40 1.89
N ALA A 44 4.28 -4.17 2.38
CA ALA A 44 3.91 -3.00 1.57
C ALA A 44 4.88 -2.84 0.39
N LEU A 45 6.19 -2.95 0.65
CA LEU A 45 7.23 -2.89 -0.38
C LEU A 45 7.12 -4.04 -1.39
N LEU A 46 6.81 -5.26 -0.94
CA LEU A 46 6.60 -6.41 -1.82
C LEU A 46 5.45 -6.17 -2.81
N VAL A 47 4.32 -5.66 -2.33
CA VAL A 47 3.16 -5.33 -3.18
C VAL A 47 3.52 -4.19 -4.15
N ALA A 48 4.12 -3.11 -3.63
CA ALA A 48 4.53 -1.94 -4.40
C ALA A 48 5.50 -2.27 -5.53
N ARG A 49 6.43 -3.20 -5.31
CA ARG A 49 7.40 -3.65 -6.33
C ARG A 49 6.77 -4.56 -7.38
N SER A 50 5.70 -5.27 -7.03
CA SER A 50 5.08 -6.29 -7.89
C SER A 50 3.89 -5.79 -8.70
N GLN A 51 3.29 -4.66 -8.31
CA GLN A 51 2.06 -4.14 -8.88
C GLN A 51 2.16 -2.62 -9.09
N PRO A 52 1.46 -2.06 -10.10
CA PRO A 52 1.38 -0.62 -10.25
C PRO A 52 0.67 -0.01 -9.03
N ILE A 53 1.29 1.01 -8.44
CA ILE A 53 0.77 1.75 -7.30
C ILE A 53 0.82 3.25 -7.56
N ASP A 54 -0.12 3.98 -6.96
CA ASP A 54 -0.12 5.43 -6.89
C ASP A 54 0.68 5.92 -5.66
N ILE A 55 1.93 6.34 -5.91
CA ILE A 55 2.85 6.81 -4.88
C ILE A 55 2.43 8.18 -4.34
N GLU A 56 1.89 9.05 -5.18
CA GLU A 56 1.42 10.38 -4.76
C GLU A 56 0.27 10.24 -3.76
N ARG A 57 -0.64 9.31 -4.02
CA ARG A 57 -1.73 8.98 -3.10
C ARG A 57 -1.22 8.39 -1.79
N ILE A 58 -0.19 7.55 -1.80
CA ILE A 58 0.43 6.99 -0.59
C ILE A 58 1.06 8.11 0.24
N ALA A 59 1.83 9.00 -0.39
CA ALA A 59 2.47 10.12 0.28
C ALA A 59 1.46 11.09 0.90
N ALA A 60 0.43 11.49 0.14
CA ALA A 60 -0.61 12.39 0.62
C ALA A 60 -1.41 11.78 1.78
N TRP A 61 -1.69 10.48 1.73
CA TRP A 61 -2.38 9.78 2.82
C TRP A 61 -1.49 9.66 4.05
N ALA A 62 -0.21 9.30 3.91
CA ALA A 62 0.70 9.14 5.03
C ALA A 62 0.94 10.48 5.75
N ASP A 63 1.02 11.59 5.01
CA ASP A 63 1.13 12.93 5.59
C ASP A 63 -0.11 13.30 6.41
N ALA A 64 -1.31 12.99 5.91
CA ALA A 64 -2.57 13.21 6.64
C ALA A 64 -2.68 12.36 7.92
N GLU A 65 -2.05 11.18 7.97
CA GLU A 65 -1.98 10.30 9.13
C GLU A 65 -0.84 10.65 10.11
N GLY A 66 0.02 11.62 9.78
CA GLY A 66 1.20 11.98 10.57
C GLY A 66 2.36 10.99 10.45
N GLY A 67 2.37 10.16 9.41
CA GLY A 67 3.36 9.12 9.14
C GLY A 67 4.44 9.52 8.14
N SER A 68 4.80 10.80 8.06
CA SER A 68 5.70 11.33 7.03
C SER A 68 7.12 10.73 7.10
N GLU A 69 7.60 10.38 8.30
CA GLU A 69 8.89 9.68 8.49
C GLU A 69 8.84 8.24 7.95
N GLN A 70 7.80 7.50 8.30
CA GLN A 70 7.54 6.15 7.82
C GLN A 70 7.38 6.12 6.30
N CYS A 71 6.71 7.13 5.73
CA CYS A 71 6.59 7.29 4.28
C CYS A 71 7.94 7.57 3.62
N ALA A 72 8.79 8.39 4.23
CA ALA A 72 10.14 8.64 3.70
C ALA A 72 11.00 7.36 3.71
N GLU A 73 10.90 6.54 4.75
CA GLU A 73 11.55 5.23 4.78
C GLU A 73 11.02 4.32 3.67
N PHE A 74 9.69 4.23 3.52
CA PHE A 74 9.06 3.46 2.45
C PHE A 74 9.55 3.91 1.07
N SER A 75 9.54 5.21 0.77
CA SER A 75 10.01 5.75 -0.51
C SER A 75 11.47 5.44 -0.78
N LYS A 76 12.35 5.64 0.21
CA LYS A 76 13.77 5.32 0.08
C LYS A 76 13.97 3.84 -0.28
N ARG A 77 13.32 2.93 0.45
CA ARG A 77 13.43 1.48 0.21
C ARG A 77 12.74 1.03 -1.07
N TYR A 78 11.73 1.76 -1.52
CA TYR A 78 11.06 1.51 -2.79
C TYR A 78 11.96 1.87 -3.98
N ASP A 79 12.74 2.95 -3.88
CA ASP A 79 13.69 3.40 -4.91
C ASP A 79 14.97 2.54 -4.99
N GLU A 80 15.37 1.89 -3.89
CA GLU A 80 16.48 0.92 -3.82
C GLU A 80 16.16 -0.41 -4.56
N ARG A 81 15.45 -0.37 -5.70
CA ARG A 81 15.10 -1.55 -6.50
C ARG A 81 16.39 -2.33 -6.88
N PRO A 82 16.47 -3.64 -6.59
CA PRO A 82 17.47 -4.50 -7.21
C PRO A 82 17.20 -4.70 -8.71
#